data_AF-A0A956Q3K2-F1
#
_entry.id   AF-A0A956Q3K2-F1
#
_cell.length_a   1.000
_cell.length_b   1.000
_cell.length_c   1.000
_cell.angle_alpha   90.00
_cell.angle_beta   90.00
_cell.angle_gamma   90.00
#
_symmetry.space_group_name_H-M   'P 1'
#
loop_
_entity.id
_entity.type
_entity.pdbx_description
1 polymer ?
#
loop_
_entity_poly.entity_id
_entity_poly.type
_entity_poly.pdbx_seq_one_letter_code
_entity_poly.pdbx_strand_id
1 'polypeptide(L)'
;MPAEVGQKPKIAVAMSGGVDSSVVACLLAEAGYDLVGFTAWTLNGPGKCCNDALINAGRVCQTLGIPYDTVDLRGEFAHYVMDYYNQSYEAGLTPNPCVECNRFVKWEALIDYTLNTLGCDLMATGHYGHLVHQAQTTRVYKAADARKDQTYMMARVYPKDLRRTIFPLAHATKDQVFAYAQAKDLPTAFSKESQDVCFILNGQQHYLNSVFGPKPGPVVDMETGDILG
;
A
#
# COMPACT_ATOMS: atom_id res chain seq x y z
N MET A 1 -7.13 -3.74 -28.52
CA MET A 1 -7.53 -2.72 -29.51
C MET A 1 -7.01 -1.39 -28.99
N PRO A 2 -6.39 -0.51 -29.81
CA PRO A 2 -5.96 0.79 -29.32
C PRO A 2 -7.19 1.60 -28.89
N ALA A 3 -7.14 2.23 -27.72
CA ALA A 3 -8.22 3.07 -27.20
C ALA A 3 -8.58 4.15 -28.22
N GLU A 4 -9.89 4.35 -28.46
CA GLU A 4 -10.37 5.40 -29.35
C GLU A 4 -9.93 6.77 -28.83
N VAL A 5 -9.46 7.63 -29.74
CA VAL A 5 -8.99 8.97 -29.45
C VAL A 5 -10.14 9.80 -28.87
N GLY A 6 -10.13 10.01 -27.55
CA GLY A 6 -11.12 10.84 -26.84
C GLY A 6 -11.73 10.19 -25.59
N GLN A 7 -11.55 8.89 -25.37
CA GLN A 7 -12.04 8.22 -24.17
C GLN A 7 -11.01 8.35 -23.03
N LYS A 8 -11.45 8.84 -21.86
CA LYS A 8 -10.60 8.86 -20.67
C LYS A 8 -10.20 7.42 -20.30
N PRO A 9 -8.96 7.19 -19.81
CA PRO A 9 -8.55 5.86 -19.36
C PRO A 9 -9.47 5.38 -18.24
N LYS A 10 -9.76 4.08 -18.24
CA LYS A 10 -10.44 3.42 -17.12
C LYS A 10 -9.43 3.17 -16.01
N ILE A 11 -9.75 3.54 -14.78
CA ILE A 11 -8.80 3.51 -13.66
C ILE A 11 -9.29 2.57 -12.56
N ALA A 12 -8.45 1.61 -12.20
CA ALA A 12 -8.65 0.81 -10.99
C ALA A 12 -8.09 1.56 -9.78
N VAL A 13 -8.86 1.77 -8.73
CA VAL A 13 -8.39 2.41 -7.50
C VAL A 13 -8.09 1.34 -6.47
N ALA A 14 -6.81 1.21 -6.07
CA ALA A 14 -6.40 0.31 -5.01
C ALA A 14 -6.84 0.88 -3.65
N MET A 15 -7.91 0.29 -3.11
CA MET A 15 -8.56 0.70 -1.88
C MET A 15 -7.95 -0.05 -0.69
N SER A 16 -7.41 0.71 0.27
CA SER A 16 -6.88 0.15 1.52
C SER A 16 -7.90 0.17 2.66
N GLY A 17 -9.09 0.75 2.42
CA GLY A 17 -10.07 1.09 3.46
C GLY A 17 -9.68 2.26 4.36
N GLY A 18 -8.52 2.90 4.10
CA GLY A 18 -8.07 4.12 4.76
C GLY A 18 -8.42 5.39 3.99
N VAL A 19 -8.27 6.54 4.68
CA VAL A 19 -8.66 7.87 4.17
C VAL A 19 -7.99 8.23 2.84
N ASP A 20 -6.72 7.88 2.66
CA ASP A 20 -5.94 8.29 1.48
C ASP A 20 -6.51 7.69 0.20
N SER A 21 -6.77 6.37 0.20
CA SER A 21 -7.40 5.70 -0.95
C SER A 21 -8.83 6.18 -1.19
N SER A 22 -9.58 6.51 -0.14
CA SER A 22 -10.95 7.03 -0.28
C SER A 22 -10.96 8.41 -0.95
N VAL A 23 -10.04 9.29 -0.56
CA VAL A 23 -9.90 10.61 -1.17
C VAL A 23 -9.45 10.49 -2.63
N VAL A 24 -8.52 9.58 -2.94
CA VAL A 24 -8.14 9.27 -4.32
C VAL A 24 -9.36 8.86 -5.17
N ALA A 25 -10.18 7.92 -4.68
CA ALA A 25 -11.37 7.49 -5.40
C ALA A 25 -12.34 8.66 -5.64
N CYS A 26 -12.56 9.50 -4.63
CA CYS A 26 -13.44 10.66 -4.71
C CYS A 26 -12.92 11.71 -5.71
N LEU A 27 -11.63 12.06 -5.66
CA LEU A 27 -11.01 13.01 -6.59
C LEU A 27 -11.14 12.55 -8.04
N LEU A 28 -10.90 11.27 -8.31
CA LEU A 28 -11.01 10.71 -9.65
C LEU A 28 -12.47 10.60 -10.12
N ALA A 29 -13.41 10.31 -9.22
CA ALA A 29 -14.83 10.28 -9.54
C ALA A 29 -15.33 11.69 -9.91
N GLU A 30 -14.93 12.71 -9.16
CA GLU A 30 -15.25 14.12 -9.44
C GLU A 30 -14.63 14.62 -10.75
N ALA A 31 -13.44 14.13 -11.08
CA ALA A 31 -12.82 14.37 -12.37
C ALA A 31 -13.49 13.59 -13.53
N GLY A 32 -14.50 12.77 -13.25
CA GLY A 32 -15.33 12.06 -14.23
C GLY A 32 -14.57 10.99 -15.00
N TYR A 33 -13.72 10.21 -14.31
CA TYR A 33 -13.12 8.99 -14.85
C TYR A 33 -14.05 7.78 -14.69
N ASP A 34 -13.90 6.78 -15.57
CA ASP A 34 -14.50 5.46 -15.36
C ASP A 34 -13.64 4.69 -14.35
N LEU A 35 -14.25 4.29 -13.23
CA LEU A 35 -13.53 3.77 -12.07
C LEU A 35 -14.02 2.38 -11.66
N VAL A 36 -13.08 1.58 -11.15
CA VAL A 36 -13.37 0.39 -10.37
C VAL A 36 -12.53 0.44 -9.10
N GLY A 37 -13.14 0.41 -7.92
CA GLY A 37 -12.41 0.23 -6.68
C GLY A 37 -12.07 -1.24 -6.45
N PHE A 38 -10.92 -1.56 -5.87
CA PHE A 38 -10.63 -2.92 -5.48
C PHE A 38 -9.69 -2.99 -4.27
N THR A 39 -9.79 -4.05 -3.48
CA THR A 39 -8.95 -4.25 -2.29
C THR A 39 -8.20 -5.57 -2.36
N ALA A 40 -6.92 -5.55 -1.98
CA ALA A 40 -6.11 -6.74 -1.81
C ALA A 40 -6.40 -7.42 -0.47
N TRP A 41 -6.79 -8.69 -0.49
CA TRP A 41 -6.91 -9.52 0.69
C TRP A 41 -5.59 -10.27 0.93
N THR A 42 -4.89 -9.92 2.01
CA THR A 42 -3.50 -10.36 2.25
C THR A 42 -3.30 -11.20 3.51
N LEU A 43 -4.24 -11.19 4.47
CA LEU A 43 -4.12 -11.91 5.74
C LEU A 43 -5.38 -12.69 6.12
N ASN A 44 -5.20 -13.83 6.80
CA ASN A 44 -6.27 -14.63 7.41
C ASN A 44 -6.32 -14.37 8.92
N GLY A 45 -7.52 -14.18 9.49
CA GLY A 45 -7.76 -14.26 10.93
C GLY A 45 -8.55 -13.09 11.56
N PRO A 46 -9.19 -13.32 12.72
CA PRO A 46 -9.85 -12.27 13.48
C PRO A 46 -8.82 -11.34 14.13
N GLY A 47 -8.83 -10.06 13.76
CA GLY A 47 -7.87 -9.08 14.30
C GLY A 47 -7.35 -8.06 13.28
N LYS A 48 -8.26 -7.20 12.80
CA LYS A 48 -8.00 -5.81 12.38
C LYS A 48 -6.89 -5.51 11.35
N CYS A 49 -6.96 -6.11 10.18
CA CYS A 49 -6.47 -5.43 8.96
C CYS A 49 -7.43 -5.60 7.77
N CYS A 50 -8.00 -6.79 7.55
CA CYS A 50 -8.75 -7.06 6.32
C CYS A 50 -10.26 -6.78 6.42
N ASN A 51 -10.97 -7.16 7.49
CA ASN A 51 -12.43 -7.09 7.47
C ASN A 51 -12.97 -5.65 7.49
N ASP A 52 -12.50 -4.81 8.42
CA ASP A 52 -12.93 -3.41 8.50
C ASP A 52 -12.46 -2.61 7.28
N ALA A 53 -11.26 -2.90 6.76
CA ALA A 53 -10.72 -2.25 5.56
C ALA A 53 -11.56 -2.59 4.32
N LEU A 54 -11.89 -3.87 4.11
CA LEU A 54 -12.73 -4.35 3.01
C LEU A 54 -14.14 -3.73 3.09
N ILE A 55 -14.72 -3.68 4.30
CA ILE A 55 -16.03 -3.06 4.53
C ILE A 55 -15.97 -1.55 4.25
N ASN A 56 -14.96 -0.85 4.75
CA ASN A 56 -14.81 0.60 4.54
C ASN A 56 -14.59 0.94 3.07
N ALA A 57 -13.73 0.18 2.38
CA ALA A 57 -13.52 0.33 0.94
C ALA A 57 -14.82 0.13 0.16
N GLY A 58 -15.56 -0.96 0.45
CA GLY A 58 -16.86 -1.23 -0.18
C GLY A 58 -17.89 -0.12 0.07
N ARG A 59 -17.97 0.41 1.30
CA ARG A 59 -18.84 1.55 1.64
C ARG A 59 -18.49 2.80 0.85
N VAL A 60 -17.21 3.14 0.75
CA VAL A 60 -16.75 4.30 -0.04
C VAL A 60 -17.12 4.13 -1.51
N CYS A 61 -16.85 2.96 -2.10
CA CYS A 61 -17.21 2.66 -3.48
C CYS A 61 -18.73 2.75 -3.70
N GLN A 62 -19.54 2.23 -2.76
CA GLN A 62 -20.99 2.33 -2.79
C GLN A 62 -21.47 3.78 -2.75
N THR A 63 -20.91 4.62 -1.87
CA THR A 63 -21.23 6.06 -1.80
C THR A 63 -20.90 6.78 -3.10
N LEU A 64 -19.79 6.41 -3.76
CA LEU A 64 -19.37 7.00 -5.03
C LEU A 64 -20.10 6.40 -6.26
N GLY A 65 -20.89 5.34 -6.08
CA GLY A 65 -21.57 4.65 -7.18
C GLY A 65 -20.63 3.92 -8.14
N ILE A 66 -19.45 3.49 -7.68
CA ILE A 66 -18.44 2.79 -8.50
C ILE A 66 -18.40 1.29 -8.15
N PRO A 67 -18.13 0.40 -9.13
CA PRO A 67 -17.92 -1.03 -8.88
C PRO A 67 -16.81 -1.28 -7.87
N TYR A 68 -16.94 -2.37 -7.10
CA TYR A 68 -15.98 -2.78 -6.10
C TYR A 68 -15.66 -4.27 -6.21
N ASP A 69 -14.37 -4.60 -6.20
CA ASP A 69 -13.88 -5.98 -6.29
C ASP A 69 -12.82 -6.30 -5.22
N THR A 70 -12.47 -7.58 -5.08
CA THR A 70 -11.44 -8.05 -4.14
C THR A 70 -10.53 -9.06 -4.80
N VAL A 71 -9.22 -8.90 -4.63
CA VAL A 71 -8.23 -9.86 -5.09
C VAL A 71 -7.60 -10.59 -3.90
N ASP A 72 -7.54 -11.92 -3.97
CA ASP A 72 -6.86 -12.73 -2.97
C ASP A 72 -5.37 -12.78 -3.27
N LEU A 73 -4.56 -12.17 -2.41
CA LEU A 73 -3.09 -12.16 -2.48
C LEU A 73 -2.46 -12.71 -1.21
N ARG A 74 -3.17 -13.58 -0.48
CA ARG A 74 -2.65 -14.17 0.76
C ARG A 74 -1.40 -15.01 0.49
N GLY A 75 -1.34 -15.71 -0.64
CA GLY A 75 -0.20 -16.53 -1.02
C GLY A 75 1.04 -15.68 -1.32
N GLU A 76 0.88 -14.67 -2.16
CA GLU A 76 1.92 -13.71 -2.53
C GLU A 76 2.41 -12.94 -1.31
N PHE A 77 1.50 -12.52 -0.44
CA PHE A 77 1.85 -11.81 0.79
C PHE A 77 2.63 -12.70 1.75
N ALA A 78 2.18 -13.94 1.98
CA ALA A 78 2.90 -14.89 2.82
C ALA A 78 4.33 -15.10 2.28
N HIS A 79 4.46 -15.38 0.98
CA HIS A 79 5.75 -15.70 0.37
C HIS A 79 6.70 -14.49 0.28
N TYR A 80 6.27 -13.39 -0.31
CA TYR A 80 7.17 -12.27 -0.61
C TYR A 80 7.37 -11.31 0.57
N VAL A 81 6.49 -11.35 1.58
CA VAL A 81 6.53 -10.42 2.70
C VAL A 81 6.84 -11.14 4.00
N MET A 82 6.05 -12.14 4.39
CA MET A 82 6.20 -12.80 5.68
C MET A 82 7.41 -13.74 5.72
N ASP A 83 7.59 -14.59 4.70
CA ASP A 83 8.75 -15.50 4.64
C ASP A 83 10.06 -14.69 4.57
N TYR A 84 10.11 -13.66 3.71
CA TYR A 84 11.25 -12.73 3.64
C TYR A 84 11.57 -12.10 5.00
N TYR A 85 10.56 -11.61 5.70
CA TYR A 85 10.72 -11.00 7.02
C TYR A 85 11.30 -12.00 8.02
N ASN A 86 10.71 -13.19 8.11
CA ASN A 86 11.13 -14.23 9.04
C ASN A 86 12.55 -14.72 8.74
N GLN A 87 12.85 -15.06 7.48
CA GLN A 87 14.18 -15.53 7.05
C GLN A 87 15.27 -14.48 7.31
N SER A 88 14.96 -13.20 7.14
CA SER A 88 15.92 -12.12 7.41
C SER A 88 16.27 -12.04 8.90
N TYR A 89 15.27 -12.12 9.80
CA TYR A 89 15.53 -12.15 11.24
C TYR A 89 16.29 -13.41 11.67
N GLU A 90 15.96 -14.56 11.08
CA GLU A 90 16.69 -15.81 11.32
C GLU A 90 18.18 -15.70 10.93
N ALA A 91 18.47 -14.94 9.87
CA ALA A 91 19.84 -14.64 9.43
C ALA A 91 20.52 -13.49 10.21
N GLY A 92 19.89 -12.93 11.25
CA GLY A 92 20.44 -11.83 12.04
C GLY A 92 20.40 -10.46 11.34
N LEU A 93 19.51 -10.29 10.36
CA LEU A 93 19.29 -9.03 9.63
C LEU A 93 18.06 -8.28 10.15
N THR A 94 17.99 -6.98 9.86
CA THR A 94 16.81 -6.15 10.11
C THR A 94 16.08 -5.84 8.79
N PRO A 95 15.02 -6.58 8.43
CA PRO A 95 14.30 -6.41 7.17
C PRO A 95 13.36 -5.20 7.15
N ASN A 96 13.10 -4.69 5.95
CA ASN A 96 11.98 -3.79 5.67
C ASN A 96 10.93 -4.50 4.78
N PRO A 97 9.88 -5.09 5.37
CA PRO A 97 8.88 -5.84 4.61
C PRO A 97 8.00 -4.96 3.72
N CYS A 98 7.88 -3.65 4.03
CA CYS A 98 7.05 -2.72 3.27
C CYS A 98 7.61 -2.46 1.86
N VAL A 99 8.93 -2.47 1.71
CA VAL A 99 9.59 -2.30 0.40
C VAL A 99 9.32 -3.51 -0.50
N GLU A 100 9.38 -4.73 0.04
CA GLU A 100 9.04 -5.95 -0.72
C GLU A 100 7.54 -6.02 -1.03
N CYS A 101 6.69 -5.66 -0.05
CA CYS A 101 5.25 -5.58 -0.24
C CYS A 101 4.88 -4.60 -1.35
N ASN A 102 5.54 -3.44 -1.42
CA ASN A 102 5.30 -2.50 -2.51
C ASN A 102 5.67 -3.12 -3.85
N ARG A 103 6.86 -3.71 -3.98
CA ARG A 103 7.25 -4.34 -5.24
C ARG A 103 6.29 -5.46 -5.66
N PHE A 104 6.20 -6.53 -4.87
CA PHE A 104 5.58 -7.78 -5.30
C PHE A 104 4.06 -7.77 -5.16
N VAL A 105 3.55 -7.20 -4.07
CA VAL A 105 2.11 -7.24 -3.76
C VAL A 105 1.42 -6.04 -4.38
N LYS A 106 1.76 -4.82 -3.95
CA LYS A 106 1.03 -3.60 -4.33
C LYS A 106 1.28 -3.12 -5.76
N TRP A 107 2.38 -3.53 -6.39
CA TRP A 107 2.65 -3.22 -7.80
C TRP A 107 2.55 -4.44 -8.68
N GLU A 108 3.49 -5.38 -8.63
CA GLU A 108 3.51 -6.50 -9.58
C GLU A 108 2.16 -7.23 -9.63
N ALA A 109 1.63 -7.71 -8.49
CA ALA A 109 0.35 -8.40 -8.45
C ALA A 109 -0.88 -7.49 -8.70
N LEU A 110 -0.93 -6.28 -8.13
CA LEU A 110 -2.11 -5.41 -8.34
C LEU A 110 -2.17 -4.78 -9.72
N ILE A 111 -1.04 -4.49 -10.36
CA ILE A 111 -1.00 -4.06 -11.76
C ILE A 111 -1.46 -5.20 -12.67
N ASP A 112 -1.01 -6.43 -12.42
CA ASP A 112 -1.49 -7.59 -13.16
C ASP A 112 -3.01 -7.73 -13.05
N TYR A 113 -3.55 -7.70 -11.83
CA TYR A 113 -5.00 -7.74 -11.59
C TYR A 113 -5.75 -6.58 -12.27
N THR A 114 -5.20 -5.37 -12.19
CA THR A 114 -5.76 -4.16 -12.81
C THR A 114 -5.91 -4.33 -14.32
N LEU A 115 -4.85 -4.79 -14.99
CA LEU A 115 -4.81 -4.87 -16.45
C LEU A 115 -5.56 -6.10 -16.97
N ASN A 116 -5.31 -7.26 -16.37
CA ASN A 116 -5.71 -8.56 -16.92
C ASN A 116 -7.05 -9.06 -16.36
N THR A 117 -7.48 -8.60 -15.19
CA THR A 117 -8.76 -9.02 -14.59
C THR A 117 -9.80 -7.91 -14.64
N LEU A 118 -9.46 -6.70 -14.19
CA LEU A 118 -10.41 -5.56 -14.18
C LEU A 118 -10.56 -4.88 -15.54
N GLY A 119 -9.61 -5.11 -16.46
CA GLY A 119 -9.57 -4.49 -17.78
C GLY A 119 -9.43 -2.97 -17.72
N CYS A 120 -8.75 -2.45 -16.70
CA CYS A 120 -8.48 -1.03 -16.53
C CYS A 120 -7.12 -0.67 -17.16
N ASP A 121 -6.95 0.58 -17.59
CA ASP A 121 -5.73 1.06 -18.24
C ASP A 121 -4.62 1.43 -17.25
N LEU A 122 -5.03 1.89 -16.07
CA LEU A 122 -4.18 2.45 -15.02
C LEU A 122 -4.67 2.03 -13.64
N MET A 123 -3.74 1.98 -12.68
CA MET A 123 -4.02 1.83 -11.26
C MET A 123 -3.76 3.16 -10.53
N ALA A 124 -4.70 3.62 -9.71
CA ALA A 124 -4.51 4.71 -8.78
C ALA A 124 -4.29 4.17 -7.36
N THR A 125 -3.40 4.80 -6.60
CA THR A 125 -3.18 4.45 -5.19
C THR A 125 -3.07 5.71 -4.33
N GLY A 126 -3.31 5.57 -3.03
CA GLY A 126 -3.13 6.63 -2.03
C GLY A 126 -1.69 6.90 -1.62
N HIS A 127 -0.68 6.47 -2.40
CA HIS A 127 0.72 6.71 -2.04
C HIS A 127 1.12 8.17 -2.27
N TYR A 128 1.96 8.67 -1.36
CA TYR A 128 2.55 9.99 -1.42
C TYR A 128 3.89 9.95 -2.16
N GLY A 129 3.85 10.32 -3.44
CA GLY A 129 5.00 10.54 -4.29
C GLY A 129 4.55 11.20 -5.59
N HIS A 130 5.50 11.62 -6.43
CA HIS A 130 5.20 12.24 -7.71
C HIS A 130 5.83 11.44 -8.85
N LEU A 131 5.00 10.96 -9.77
CA LEU A 131 5.45 10.23 -10.95
C LEU A 131 5.62 11.17 -12.13
N VAL A 132 6.78 11.13 -12.78
CA VAL A 132 7.03 11.83 -14.03
C VAL A 132 7.27 10.78 -15.11
N HIS A 133 6.33 10.68 -16.04
CA HIS A 133 6.42 9.79 -17.18
C HIS A 133 7.27 10.43 -18.29
N GLN A 134 8.30 9.73 -18.72
CA GLN A 134 9.15 10.07 -19.85
C GLN A 134 9.01 9.00 -20.94
N ALA A 135 9.49 9.29 -22.15
CA ALA A 135 9.29 8.40 -23.31
C ALA A 135 9.67 6.93 -23.02
N GLN A 136 10.80 6.71 -22.33
CA GLN A 136 11.36 5.38 -22.10
C GLN A 136 11.25 4.89 -20.64
N THR A 137 10.87 5.74 -19.69
CA THR A 137 10.87 5.38 -18.27
C THR A 137 9.91 6.24 -17.45
N THR A 138 9.58 5.79 -16.25
CA THR A 138 8.86 6.58 -15.25
C THR A 138 9.80 6.84 -14.08
N ARG A 139 9.92 8.10 -13.67
CA ARG A 139 10.74 8.51 -12.53
C ARG A 139 9.85 8.87 -11.34
N VAL A 140 10.35 8.58 -10.14
CA VAL A 140 9.70 8.90 -8.87
C VAL A 140 10.39 10.10 -8.24
N TYR A 141 9.62 11.10 -7.86
CA TYR A 141 10.03 12.30 -7.14
C TYR A 141 9.32 12.38 -5.81
N LYS A 142 9.89 13.17 -4.88
CA LYS A 142 9.32 13.38 -3.56
C LYS A 142 7.91 13.98 -3.65
N ALA A 143 7.05 13.57 -2.72
CA ALA A 143 5.74 14.17 -2.50
C ALA A 143 5.89 15.62 -2.02
N ALA A 144 4.84 16.43 -2.22
CA ALA A 144 4.80 17.78 -1.66
C ALA A 144 4.83 17.80 -0.13
N ASP A 145 4.22 16.81 0.54
CA ASP A 145 4.29 16.65 1.98
C ASP A 145 5.50 15.80 2.39
N ALA A 146 6.59 16.47 2.78
CA ALA A 146 7.81 15.81 3.21
C ALA A 146 7.61 14.87 4.42
N ARG A 147 6.59 15.09 5.27
CA ARG A 147 6.31 14.23 6.44
C ARG A 147 5.64 12.92 6.03
N LYS A 148 5.00 12.90 4.87
CA LYS A 148 4.30 11.73 4.32
C LYS A 148 4.98 11.12 3.12
N ASP A 149 6.12 11.67 2.67
CA ASP A 149 6.85 11.15 1.52
C ASP A 149 7.10 9.64 1.63
N GLN A 150 6.64 8.89 0.63
CA GLN A 150 6.74 7.43 0.59
C GLN A 150 7.71 6.95 -0.50
N THR A 151 8.52 7.84 -1.08
CA THR A 151 9.42 7.47 -2.19
C THR A 151 10.45 6.42 -1.81
N TYR A 152 10.92 6.46 -0.56
CA TYR A 152 11.78 5.42 0.00
C TYR A 152 11.15 4.02 -0.08
N MET A 153 9.85 3.91 0.21
CA MET A 153 9.15 2.63 0.17
C MET A 153 8.93 2.11 -1.25
N MET A 154 9.12 2.95 -2.27
CA MET A 154 8.99 2.61 -3.68
C MET A 154 10.35 2.30 -4.34
N ALA A 155 11.45 2.28 -3.58
CA ALA A 155 12.81 2.15 -4.13
C ALA A 155 13.05 0.87 -4.93
N ARG A 156 12.25 -0.19 -4.73
CA ARG A 156 12.34 -1.47 -5.44
C ARG A 156 11.26 -1.67 -6.51
N VAL A 157 10.37 -0.71 -6.74
CA VAL A 157 9.31 -0.83 -7.73
C VAL A 157 9.87 -0.58 -9.13
N TYR A 158 9.55 -1.44 -10.10
CA TYR A 158 10.06 -1.30 -11.44
C TYR A 158 9.38 -0.16 -12.22
N PRO A 159 10.12 0.57 -13.07
CA PRO A 159 9.54 1.64 -13.90
C PRO A 159 8.37 1.20 -14.81
N LYS A 160 8.34 -0.07 -15.24
CA LYS A 160 7.25 -0.63 -16.05
C LYS A 160 5.91 -0.60 -15.31
N ASP A 161 5.91 -0.87 -14.01
CA ASP A 161 4.70 -0.94 -13.18
C ASP A 161 4.28 0.49 -12.78
N LEU A 162 5.26 1.36 -12.49
CA LEU A 162 5.03 2.79 -12.27
C LEU A 162 4.43 3.49 -13.50
N ARG A 163 4.75 3.04 -14.73
CA ARG A 163 4.15 3.59 -15.97
C ARG A 163 2.63 3.34 -16.04
N ARG A 164 2.12 2.37 -15.30
CA ARG A 164 0.69 2.03 -15.20
C ARG A 164 0.06 2.55 -13.91
N THR A 165 0.76 3.39 -13.16
CA THR A 165 0.32 3.89 -11.87
C THR A 165 0.12 5.40 -11.90
N ILE A 166 -0.87 5.91 -11.16
CA ILE A 166 -1.03 7.34 -10.87
C ILE A 166 -1.12 7.59 -9.36
N PHE A 167 -0.61 8.76 -8.91
CA PHE A 167 -0.66 9.22 -7.52
C PHE A 167 -1.41 10.56 -7.40
N PRO A 168 -2.74 10.53 -7.23
CA PRO A 168 -3.51 11.78 -7.16
C PRO A 168 -3.19 12.66 -5.94
N LEU A 169 -2.51 12.11 -4.92
CA LEU A 169 -2.11 12.84 -3.71
C LEU A 169 -0.71 13.47 -3.80
N ALA A 170 -0.04 13.42 -4.96
CA ALA A 170 1.34 13.89 -5.14
C ALA A 170 1.61 15.31 -4.63
N HIS A 171 0.59 16.19 -4.75
CA HIS A 171 0.67 17.61 -4.40
C HIS A 171 -0.15 17.99 -3.16
N ALA A 172 -0.77 17.00 -2.49
CA ALA A 172 -1.60 17.24 -1.32
C ALA A 172 -0.80 17.03 -0.03
N THR A 173 -1.07 17.85 0.98
CA THR A 173 -0.65 17.58 2.36
C THR A 173 -1.61 16.64 3.05
N LYS A 174 -1.15 15.95 4.10
CA LYS A 174 -2.03 15.06 4.87
C LYS A 174 -3.23 15.80 5.45
N ASP A 175 -3.00 17.03 5.91
CA ASP A 175 -4.02 17.89 6.49
C ASP A 175 -5.09 18.25 5.45
N GLN A 176 -4.68 18.52 4.20
CA GLN A 176 -5.60 18.75 3.09
C GLN A 176 -6.43 17.49 2.76
N VAL A 177 -5.82 16.30 2.80
CA VAL A 177 -6.52 15.03 2.58
C VAL A 177 -7.58 14.80 3.65
N PHE A 178 -7.27 15.04 4.93
CA PHE A 178 -8.25 14.95 6.00
C PHE A 178 -9.37 15.98 5.88
N ALA A 179 -9.04 17.24 5.61
CA ALA A 179 -10.03 18.29 5.43
C ALA A 179 -10.98 17.99 4.26
N TYR A 180 -10.45 17.48 3.16
CA TYR A 180 -11.24 17.03 2.01
C TYR A 180 -12.15 15.86 2.39
N ALA A 181 -11.64 14.85 3.08
CA ALA A 181 -12.43 13.69 3.49
C ALA A 181 -13.59 14.08 4.40
N GLN A 182 -13.37 15.02 5.32
CA GLN A 182 -14.41 15.58 6.20
C GLN A 182 -15.45 16.38 5.40
N ALA A 183 -15.02 17.25 4.48
CA ALA A 183 -15.92 18.06 3.67
C ALA A 183 -16.80 17.21 2.73
N LYS A 184 -16.39 15.99 2.41
CA LYS A 184 -17.13 15.02 1.58
C LYS A 184 -17.87 13.97 2.42
N ASP A 185 -17.92 14.14 3.74
CA ASP A 185 -18.55 13.20 4.69
C ASP A 185 -18.11 11.74 4.46
N LEU A 186 -16.84 11.53 4.11
CA LEU A 186 -16.33 10.18 3.83
C LEU A 186 -16.31 9.36 5.12
N PRO A 187 -16.77 8.09 5.11
CA PRO A 187 -16.75 7.21 6.28
C PRO A 187 -15.37 7.06 6.94
N THR A 188 -14.31 7.25 6.15
CA THR A 188 -12.92 7.12 6.56
C THR A 188 -12.29 8.42 7.07
N ALA A 189 -13.03 9.53 7.15
CA ALA A 189 -12.49 10.84 7.54
C ALA A 189 -11.83 10.84 8.94
N PHE A 190 -12.23 9.90 9.80
CA PHE A 190 -11.72 9.75 11.17
C PHE A 190 -10.90 8.47 11.36
N SER A 191 -10.53 7.78 10.27
CA SER A 191 -9.72 6.57 10.35
C SER A 191 -8.33 6.88 10.89
N LYS A 192 -7.86 6.06 11.85
CA LYS A 192 -6.47 6.11 12.30
C LYS A 192 -5.54 5.67 11.17
N GLU A 193 -4.38 6.31 11.08
CA GLU A 193 -3.34 5.86 10.17
C GLU A 193 -2.80 4.50 10.59
N SER A 194 -2.52 3.64 9.62
CA SER A 194 -1.76 2.42 9.85
C SER A 194 -0.33 2.79 10.26
N GLN A 195 0.07 2.35 11.44
CA GLN A 195 1.43 2.41 11.95
C GLN A 195 1.93 0.96 12.10
N ASP A 196 3.24 0.77 12.04
CA ASP A 196 3.92 -0.53 12.10
C ASP A 196 3.68 -1.48 10.91
N VAL A 197 4.30 -2.65 10.97
CA VAL A 197 4.21 -3.71 9.95
C VAL A 197 2.83 -4.35 10.00
N CYS A 198 2.13 -4.37 8.87
CA CYS A 198 0.68 -4.66 8.81
C CYS A 198 0.24 -6.04 9.31
N PHE A 199 1.13 -7.04 9.36
CA PHE A 199 0.83 -8.38 9.86
C PHE A 199 1.25 -8.61 11.32
N ILE A 200 1.96 -7.67 11.93
CA ILE A 200 2.44 -7.78 13.31
C ILE A 200 1.38 -7.24 14.25
N LEU A 201 0.81 -8.13 15.05
CA LEU A 201 -0.09 -7.77 16.15
C LEU A 201 0.69 -7.78 17.47
N ASN A 202 0.33 -6.85 18.37
CA ASN A 202 0.90 -6.77 19.73
C ASN A 202 2.43 -6.54 19.79
N GLY A 203 3.00 -5.95 18.74
CA GLY A 203 4.40 -5.52 18.70
C GLY A 203 5.39 -6.56 18.15
N GLN A 204 6.49 -6.06 17.59
CA GLN A 204 7.49 -6.87 16.89
C GLN A 204 8.11 -7.96 17.78
N GLN A 205 8.48 -7.62 19.01
CA GLN A 205 9.07 -8.58 19.94
C GLN A 205 8.13 -9.76 20.23
N HIS A 206 6.85 -9.49 20.42
CA HIS A 206 5.84 -10.54 20.66
C HIS A 206 5.72 -11.46 19.45
N TYR A 207 5.66 -10.90 18.24
CA TYR A 207 5.61 -11.67 17.00
C TYR A 207 6.88 -12.52 16.80
N LEU A 208 8.08 -11.96 16.95
CA LEU A 208 9.32 -12.72 16.76
C LEU A 208 9.45 -13.84 17.81
N ASN A 209 9.05 -13.58 19.05
CA ASN A 209 9.03 -14.61 20.09
C ASN A 209 8.01 -15.72 19.81
N SER A 210 6.86 -15.43 19.19
CA SER A 210 5.88 -16.45 18.84
C SER A 210 6.33 -17.31 17.65
N VAL A 211 7.13 -16.76 16.73
CA VAL A 211 7.67 -17.48 15.57
C VAL A 211 8.93 -18.30 15.93
N PHE A 212 9.89 -17.71 16.64
CA PHE A 212 11.22 -18.31 16.83
C PHE A 212 11.51 -18.78 18.26
N GLY A 213 10.69 -18.38 19.23
CA GLY A 213 11.02 -18.47 20.66
C GLY A 213 12.11 -17.49 21.08
N PRO A 214 12.26 -17.21 22.39
CA PRO A 214 13.36 -16.40 22.89
C PRO A 214 14.69 -17.14 22.73
N LYS A 215 15.70 -16.48 22.15
CA LYS A 215 17.06 -16.99 21.99
C LYS A 215 18.05 -16.06 22.71
N PRO A 216 18.17 -16.15 24.05
CA PRO A 216 19.08 -15.28 24.81
C PRO A 216 20.54 -15.61 24.46
N GLY A 217 21.38 -14.59 24.49
CA GLY A 217 22.83 -14.69 24.32
C GLY A 217 23.52 -13.52 25.02
N PRO A 218 24.84 -13.60 25.25
CA PRO A 218 25.56 -12.56 25.97
C PRO A 218 25.66 -11.27 25.15
N VAL A 219 25.48 -10.14 25.81
CA VAL A 219 25.90 -8.81 25.37
C VAL A 219 27.35 -8.63 25.79
N VAL A 220 28.24 -8.48 24.81
CA VAL A 220 29.68 -8.43 25.04
C VAL A 220 30.21 -7.05 24.68
N ASP A 221 31.04 -6.48 25.55
CA ASP A 221 31.81 -5.29 25.25
C ASP A 221 32.91 -5.63 24.22
N MET A 222 32.94 -4.89 23.10
CA MET A 222 33.87 -5.17 22.01
C MET A 222 35.32 -4.75 22.32
N GLU A 223 35.55 -3.87 23.29
CA GLU A 223 36.88 -3.39 23.69
C GLU A 223 37.49 -4.27 24.78
N THR A 224 36.72 -4.60 25.82
CA THR A 224 37.23 -5.36 26.98
C THR A 224 36.99 -6.86 26.87
N GLY A 225 35.98 -7.29 26.10
CA GLY A 225 35.51 -8.67 26.08
C GLY A 225 34.63 -9.05 27.26
N ASP A 226 34.26 -8.11 28.13
CA ASP A 226 33.42 -8.37 29.29
C ASP A 226 31.97 -8.68 28.88
N ILE A 227 31.35 -9.62 29.61
CA ILE A 227 29.92 -9.94 29.47
C ILE A 227 29.12 -8.93 30.33
N LEU A 228 28.30 -8.11 29.67
CA LEU A 228 27.50 -7.05 30.31
C LEU A 228 26.07 -7.49 30.64
N GLY A 229 25.60 -8.58 30.06
CA GLY A 229 24.23 -9.11 30.22
C GLY A 229 23.93 -10.23 29.24
#